data_AF-A0A2H3TBY6-F1
#
_entry.id   AF-A0A2H3TBY6-F1
#
_cell.length_a   1.000
_cell.length_b   1.000
_cell.length_c   1.000
_cell.angle_alpha   90.00
_cell.angle_beta   90.00
_cell.angle_gamma   90.00
#
_symmetry.space_group_name_H-M   'P 1'
#
loop_
_entity.id
_entity.type
_entity.pdbx_description
1 polymer ?
#
loop_
_entity_poly.entity_id
_entity_poly.type
_entity_poly.pdbx_seq_one_letter_code
_entity_poly.pdbx_strand_id
1 'polypeptide(L)'
;MALRTTVAAFISLAIASPLSFGPSTETAAQRGPQIFNSVHDSLRKWGSTVHPNGMSLYLATIPEGVLLHHGNGRNETPTSLDWLAYEIEHAEMFARPGRPGPPGPPGPPGGREELRKRESDQVQLVNPSTEPTESTHGWLHTFQTTRPLQFLYIDGMSGDKGNTGVIDSQDYLLRGVREHRNGAQVEEKLETKPPGPPGEFKRAQDLYSQRGPPQDHGPGDGSHRGPPRGPREGPHPPPNYRDIGPGRTILDYSSMVSAFFFPVNLTNPDSNYADLPRLTGTTEDEMLAIREYLATVLDARIASPLEPFTWRDVSDLIVHRYGDEISSIANSSDSTETVASRIRFLVEVFVDYATSDKDVRISQAHKRCSNFYIQTMPLNTDADKLIYAGFEAINAEICTALFKARELLGENGADADSASLEEIRDTMKALKMFLSWSDYMGKEDDRFP
;
A
#
# COMPACT_ATOMS: atom_id res chain seq x y z
N MET A 1 56.61 18.81 -57.28
CA MET A 1 56.37 18.90 -55.82
C MET A 1 54.86 18.99 -55.64
N ALA A 2 54.19 17.84 -55.50
CA ALA A 2 52.73 17.75 -55.39
C ALA A 2 52.39 17.23 -53.99
N LEU A 3 51.78 18.08 -53.17
CA LEU A 3 51.43 17.78 -51.79
C LEU A 3 50.09 17.03 -51.78
N ARG A 4 50.12 15.75 -51.43
CA ARG A 4 48.91 14.93 -51.20
C ARG A 4 48.41 15.18 -49.77
N THR A 5 47.28 15.86 -49.64
CA THR A 5 46.56 16.01 -48.37
C THR A 5 45.71 14.76 -48.13
N THR A 6 46.09 13.93 -47.17
CA THR A 6 45.27 12.83 -46.65
C THR A 6 44.21 13.39 -45.70
N VAL A 7 42.93 13.21 -46.03
CA VAL A 7 41.80 13.48 -45.13
C VAL A 7 41.65 12.27 -44.21
N ALA A 8 41.88 12.46 -42.91
CA ALA A 8 41.58 11.46 -41.90
C ALA A 8 40.08 11.47 -41.59
N ALA A 9 39.40 10.34 -41.82
CA ALA A 9 38.02 10.14 -41.40
C ALA A 9 38.00 9.90 -39.88
N PHE A 10 37.43 10.83 -39.12
CA PHE A 10 37.13 10.63 -37.71
C PHE A 10 35.88 9.76 -37.59
N ILE A 11 36.06 8.48 -37.26
CA ILE A 11 34.98 7.63 -36.78
C ILE A 11 34.62 8.13 -35.38
N SER A 12 33.50 8.85 -35.26
CA SER A 12 32.89 9.11 -33.94
C SER A 12 32.36 7.80 -33.42
N LEU A 13 33.12 7.16 -32.53
CA LEU A 13 32.60 6.12 -31.66
C LEU A 13 31.63 6.83 -30.71
N ALA A 14 30.33 6.68 -30.95
CA ALA A 14 29.34 7.03 -29.95
C ALA A 14 29.61 6.12 -28.74
N ILE A 15 30.20 6.69 -27.69
CA ILE A 15 30.24 6.07 -26.38
C ILE A 15 28.76 6.01 -25.98
N ALA A 16 28.15 4.82 -26.07
CA ALA A 16 26.88 4.58 -25.42
C ALA A 16 27.09 4.93 -23.95
N SER A 17 26.41 5.98 -23.49
CA SER A 17 26.27 6.23 -22.05
C SER A 17 25.81 4.91 -21.43
N PRO A 18 26.37 4.46 -20.30
CA PRO A 18 25.74 3.36 -19.58
C PRO A 18 24.30 3.82 -19.35
N LEU A 19 23.32 3.03 -19.80
CA LEU A 19 21.90 3.28 -19.53
C LEU A 19 21.80 3.62 -18.04
N SER A 20 21.47 4.88 -17.71
CA SER A 20 21.37 5.27 -16.31
C SER A 20 20.23 4.45 -15.73
N PHE A 21 20.55 3.57 -14.78
CA PHE A 21 19.55 2.85 -14.02
C PHE A 21 18.57 3.86 -13.41
N GLY A 22 17.27 3.66 -13.61
CA GLY A 22 16.25 4.62 -13.21
C GLY A 22 14.84 4.12 -13.50
N PRO A 23 13.81 4.90 -13.14
CA PRO A 23 12.44 4.54 -13.41
C PRO A 23 12.16 4.61 -14.92
N SER A 24 11.31 3.71 -15.43
CA SER A 24 10.96 3.71 -16.86
C SER A 24 9.50 3.33 -17.11
N THR A 25 8.92 3.90 -18.16
CA THR A 25 7.55 3.58 -18.60
C THR A 25 7.44 2.13 -19.07
N GLU A 26 8.51 1.56 -19.64
CA GLU A 26 8.60 0.14 -20.01
C GLU A 26 8.42 -0.75 -18.79
N THR A 27 9.20 -0.52 -17.72
CA THR A 27 9.09 -1.28 -16.48
C THR A 27 7.73 -1.06 -15.79
N ALA A 28 7.23 0.18 -15.81
CA ALA A 28 5.93 0.51 -15.25
C ALA A 28 4.78 -0.21 -15.97
N ALA A 29 4.81 -0.27 -17.31
CA ALA A 29 3.83 -1.02 -18.09
C ALA A 29 3.89 -2.53 -17.77
N GLN A 30 5.09 -3.11 -17.67
CA GLN A 30 5.28 -4.53 -17.29
C GLN A 30 4.77 -4.84 -15.88
N ARG A 31 4.74 -3.85 -14.98
CA ARG A 31 4.28 -3.97 -13.59
C ARG A 31 2.95 -3.26 -13.36
N GLY A 32 2.15 -3.15 -14.41
CA GLY A 32 0.83 -2.51 -14.39
C GLY A 32 -0.03 -2.95 -13.20
N PRO A 33 -0.29 -4.26 -12.99
CA PRO A 33 -1.09 -4.76 -11.87
C PRO A 33 -0.63 -4.24 -10.51
N GLN A 34 0.68 -4.27 -10.25
CA GLN A 34 1.23 -3.83 -8.97
C GLN A 34 1.12 -2.32 -8.77
N ILE A 35 1.34 -1.53 -9.82
CA ILE A 35 1.21 -0.06 -9.77
C ILE A 35 -0.26 0.35 -9.57
N PHE A 36 -1.17 -0.27 -10.31
CA PHE A 36 -2.59 -0.01 -10.16
C PHE A 36 -3.09 -0.39 -8.77
N ASN A 37 -2.69 -1.55 -8.25
CA ASN A 37 -3.06 -1.96 -6.90
C ASN A 37 -2.46 -1.02 -5.86
N SER A 38 -1.21 -0.57 -6.02
CA SER A 38 -0.61 0.42 -5.11
C SER A 38 -1.40 1.73 -5.06
N VAL A 39 -1.90 2.20 -6.22
CA VAL A 39 -2.74 3.41 -6.31
C VAL A 39 -4.14 3.15 -5.75
N HIS A 40 -4.79 2.07 -6.17
CA HIS A 40 -6.14 1.70 -5.78
C HIS A 40 -6.24 1.38 -4.29
N ASP A 41 -5.28 0.68 -3.72
CA ASP A 41 -5.32 0.27 -2.31
C ASP A 41 -4.83 1.35 -1.35
N SER A 42 -4.26 2.44 -1.85
CA SER A 42 -3.72 3.52 -1.01
C SER A 42 -4.79 4.12 -0.08
N LEU A 43 -4.42 4.26 1.20
CA LEU A 43 -5.29 4.67 2.32
C LEU A 43 -6.47 3.70 2.61
N ARG A 44 -6.52 2.52 1.97
CA ARG A 44 -7.56 1.53 2.21
C ARG A 44 -7.06 0.36 3.04
N LYS A 45 -7.67 0.14 4.21
CA LYS A 45 -7.27 -0.95 5.12
C LYS A 45 -7.28 -2.30 4.42
N TRP A 46 -8.37 -2.65 3.73
CA TRP A 46 -8.51 -3.95 3.07
C TRP A 46 -7.52 -4.12 1.92
N GLY A 47 -7.31 -3.09 1.11
CA GLY A 47 -6.32 -3.10 0.04
C GLY A 47 -4.92 -3.35 0.58
N SER A 48 -4.52 -2.61 1.62
CA SER A 48 -3.28 -2.87 2.35
C SER A 48 -3.19 -4.28 2.93
N THR A 49 -4.29 -4.88 3.39
CA THR A 49 -4.29 -6.27 3.87
C THR A 49 -4.04 -7.26 2.73
N VAL A 50 -4.68 -7.07 1.57
CA VAL A 50 -4.50 -7.95 0.40
C VAL A 50 -3.09 -7.82 -0.19
N HIS A 51 -2.56 -6.60 -0.23
CA HIS A 51 -1.21 -6.30 -0.72
C HIS A 51 -0.34 -5.71 0.42
N PRO A 52 0.09 -6.55 1.39
CA PRO A 52 0.72 -6.08 2.63
C PRO A 52 2.15 -5.57 2.42
N ASN A 53 2.87 -6.10 1.42
CA ASN A 53 4.24 -5.69 1.12
C ASN A 53 4.24 -4.45 0.21
N GLY A 54 4.09 -3.29 0.84
CA GLY A 54 4.10 -1.99 0.17
C GLY A 54 5.45 -1.63 -0.45
N MET A 55 5.42 -1.17 -1.70
CA MET A 55 6.60 -0.78 -2.49
C MET A 55 6.53 0.68 -2.98
N SER A 56 5.54 1.45 -2.53
CA SER A 56 5.25 2.79 -3.02
C SER A 56 5.19 3.83 -1.90
N LEU A 57 5.72 5.00 -2.19
CA LEU A 57 5.87 6.13 -1.31
C LEU A 57 5.19 7.36 -1.93
N TYR A 58 4.51 8.14 -1.11
CA TYR A 58 3.75 9.31 -1.56
C TYR A 58 3.93 10.46 -0.57
N LEU A 59 4.03 11.69 -1.05
CA LEU A 59 3.73 12.83 -0.20
C LEU A 59 2.25 12.79 0.18
N ALA A 60 1.98 13.04 1.45
CA ALA A 60 0.65 13.04 2.00
C ALA A 60 0.45 14.26 2.89
N THR A 61 -0.77 14.76 2.94
CA THR A 61 -1.17 15.87 3.80
C THR A 61 -2.39 15.51 4.63
N ILE A 62 -2.30 15.69 5.94
CA ILE A 62 -3.46 15.73 6.84
C ILE A 62 -3.94 17.18 6.87
N PRO A 63 -5.18 17.50 6.45
CA PRO A 63 -5.71 18.86 6.58
C PRO A 63 -5.81 19.33 8.03
N GLU A 64 -6.05 20.64 8.21
CA GLU A 64 -6.41 21.19 9.51
C GLU A 64 -7.78 20.66 9.98
N GLY A 65 -7.93 20.46 11.29
CA GLY A 65 -9.18 20.04 11.92
C GLY A 65 -9.38 18.53 12.02
N VAL A 66 -8.47 17.70 11.50
CA VAL A 66 -8.57 16.23 11.54
C VAL A 66 -8.25 15.71 12.94
N LEU A 67 -9.10 14.81 13.44
CA LEU A 67 -8.89 14.10 14.69
C LEU A 67 -7.98 12.88 14.51
N LEU A 68 -7.05 12.74 15.44
CA LEU A 68 -6.11 11.63 15.57
C LEU A 68 -6.12 11.14 17.02
N HIS A 69 -5.89 9.85 17.21
CA HIS A 69 -6.01 9.18 18.51
C HIS A 69 -4.72 8.49 18.91
N HIS A 70 -4.47 8.41 20.22
CA HIS A 70 -3.34 7.70 20.80
C HIS A 70 -3.77 7.01 22.08
N GLY A 71 -3.55 5.70 22.17
CA GLY A 71 -3.84 4.92 23.37
C GLY A 71 -2.56 4.56 24.10
N ASN A 72 -2.51 4.81 25.41
CA ASN A 72 -1.41 4.36 26.26
C ASN A 72 -1.86 4.20 27.72
N GLY A 73 -0.92 3.92 28.64
CA GLY A 73 -1.19 3.81 30.08
C GLY A 73 -0.96 5.11 30.87
N ARG A 74 -0.72 6.24 30.21
CA ARG A 74 -0.24 7.50 30.82
C ARG A 74 -1.23 8.64 30.56
N ASN A 75 -1.48 9.48 31.56
CA ASN A 75 -2.35 10.66 31.39
C ASN A 75 -1.62 11.83 30.70
N GLU A 76 -0.35 11.67 30.37
CA GLU A 76 0.45 12.71 29.75
C GLU A 76 0.55 12.52 28.24
N THR A 77 0.49 13.64 27.51
CA THR A 77 0.84 13.71 26.10
C THR A 77 2.27 13.20 25.90
N PRO A 78 2.53 12.29 24.95
CA PRO A 78 3.89 11.86 24.62
C PRO A 78 4.79 13.05 24.26
N THR A 79 5.94 13.16 24.92
CA THR A 79 6.93 14.24 24.70
C THR A 79 8.08 13.83 23.78
N SER A 80 8.03 12.61 23.24
CA SER A 80 9.02 12.07 22.31
C SER A 80 8.32 11.40 21.12
N LEU A 81 9.06 10.91 20.13
CA LEU A 81 8.50 10.23 18.97
C LEU A 81 7.55 9.10 19.39
N ASP A 82 6.32 9.15 18.89
CA ASP A 82 5.27 8.17 19.16
C ASP A 82 4.28 8.14 17.97
N TRP A 83 3.32 7.23 17.99
CA TRP A 83 2.35 7.04 16.92
C TRP A 83 1.01 7.72 17.21
N LEU A 84 0.30 8.05 16.13
CA LEU A 84 -1.08 8.50 16.12
C LEU A 84 -1.87 7.63 15.15
N ALA A 85 -3.12 7.31 15.49
CA ALA A 85 -4.04 6.56 14.64
C ALA A 85 -5.17 7.46 14.14
N TYR A 86 -5.63 7.18 12.92
CA TYR A 86 -6.87 7.76 12.41
C TYR A 86 -8.09 7.16 13.12
N GLU A 87 -8.11 5.85 13.31
CA GLU A 87 -9.27 5.17 13.89
C GLU A 87 -9.16 5.08 15.41
N ILE A 88 -10.23 5.48 16.09
CA ILE A 88 -10.32 5.45 17.55
C ILE A 88 -10.22 4.01 18.08
N GLU A 89 -10.82 3.05 17.38
CA GLU A 89 -10.85 1.64 17.80
C GLU A 89 -9.45 1.03 17.78
N HIS A 90 -8.58 1.46 16.86
CA HIS A 90 -7.19 1.05 16.88
C HIS A 90 -6.49 1.58 18.13
N ALA A 91 -6.68 2.85 18.45
CA ALA A 91 -6.07 3.46 19.62
C ALA A 91 -6.59 2.90 20.95
N GLU A 92 -7.88 2.57 21.04
CA GLU A 92 -8.52 1.96 22.22
C GLU A 92 -7.87 0.63 22.63
N MET A 93 -7.35 -0.15 21.67
CA MET A 93 -6.62 -1.38 21.99
C MET A 93 -5.39 -1.14 22.88
N PHE A 94 -4.79 0.05 22.78
CA PHE A 94 -3.61 0.45 23.53
C PHE A 94 -3.92 1.30 24.77
N ALA A 95 -5.17 1.76 24.95
CA ALA A 95 -5.64 2.53 26.11
C ALA A 95 -5.93 1.63 27.32
N ARG A 96 -4.95 0.81 27.73
CA ARG A 96 -5.07 -0.14 28.85
C ARG A 96 -3.84 -0.03 29.77
N PRO A 97 -3.98 -0.23 31.08
CA PRO A 97 -2.83 -0.49 31.92
C PRO A 97 -2.26 -1.86 31.56
N GLY A 98 -0.94 -2.01 31.62
CA GLY A 98 -0.29 -3.29 31.35
C GLY A 98 -0.98 -4.43 32.12
N ARG A 99 -1.27 -5.56 31.46
CA ARG A 99 -1.87 -6.73 32.12
C ARG A 99 -1.04 -7.15 33.34
N PRO A 100 -1.66 -7.61 34.44
CA PRO A 100 -0.93 -8.34 35.47
C PRO A 100 -0.19 -9.51 34.82
N GLY A 101 1.10 -9.64 35.10
CA GLY A 101 1.90 -10.77 34.62
C GLY A 101 1.34 -12.11 35.13
N PRO A 102 1.72 -13.24 34.52
CA PRO A 102 1.38 -14.56 35.04
C PRO A 102 1.82 -14.67 36.51
N PRO A 103 1.11 -15.47 37.34
CA PRO A 103 1.47 -15.64 38.75
C PRO A 103 2.93 -16.06 38.83
N GLY A 104 3.75 -15.22 39.46
CA GLY A 104 5.10 -15.61 39.82
C GLY A 104 5.05 -16.82 40.75
N PRO A 105 6.11 -17.64 40.79
CA PRO A 105 6.20 -18.73 41.75
C PRO A 105 6.01 -18.18 43.18
N PRO A 106 5.48 -18.99 44.13
CA PRO A 106 5.09 -18.51 45.45
C PRO A 106 6.27 -17.83 46.14
N GLY A 107 6.17 -16.53 46.36
CA GLY A 107 7.06 -15.80 47.25
C GLY A 107 6.82 -16.21 48.71
N PRO A 108 7.82 -16.04 49.58
CA PRO A 108 7.71 -16.43 50.98
C PRO A 108 6.58 -15.66 51.69
N PRO A 109 5.96 -16.25 52.72
CA PRO A 109 4.78 -15.68 53.36
C PRO A 109 5.15 -14.42 54.14
N GLY A 110 4.59 -13.27 53.75
CA GLY A 110 4.81 -12.05 54.50
C GLY A 110 4.24 -10.79 53.87
N GLY A 111 2.96 -10.53 54.13
CA GLY A 111 2.45 -9.20 54.47
C GLY A 111 2.33 -8.15 53.37
N ARG A 112 1.11 -7.96 52.88
CA ARG A 112 0.32 -6.75 53.19
C ARG A 112 -1.07 -6.88 52.58
N GLU A 113 -1.92 -7.45 53.42
CA GLU A 113 -3.35 -7.20 53.42
C GLU A 113 -3.59 -5.71 53.69
N GLU A 114 -4.72 -5.22 53.18
CA GLU A 114 -5.35 -3.94 53.51
C GLU A 114 -4.77 -2.67 52.87
N LEU A 115 -5.54 -2.10 51.92
CA LEU A 115 -6.17 -0.79 52.09
C LEU A 115 -7.13 -0.53 50.91
N ARG A 116 -8.32 -1.13 51.01
CA ARG A 116 -9.52 -0.78 50.23
C ARG A 116 -10.26 0.35 50.96
N LYS A 117 -10.58 1.47 50.28
CA LYS A 117 -11.94 2.10 50.23
C LYS A 117 -11.96 3.54 49.69
N ARG A 118 -13.08 3.83 48.98
CA ARG A 118 -13.72 5.11 48.53
C ARG A 118 -13.47 5.42 47.04
N GLU A 119 -14.44 5.10 46.14
CA GLU A 119 -15.61 5.90 45.64
C GLU A 119 -15.17 7.17 44.88
N SER A 120 -15.61 7.52 43.66
CA SER A 120 -16.59 7.01 42.68
C SER A 120 -16.31 7.63 41.28
N ASP A 121 -16.89 7.04 40.23
CA ASP A 121 -17.25 7.62 38.91
C ASP A 121 -16.25 7.61 37.71
N GLN A 122 -16.11 6.46 37.02
CA GLN A 122 -16.42 6.25 35.58
C GLN A 122 -16.14 4.78 35.14
N VAL A 123 -16.98 4.25 34.24
CA VAL A 123 -17.11 2.82 33.89
C VAL A 123 -16.33 2.46 32.61
N GLN A 124 -15.50 1.40 32.62
CA GLN A 124 -15.03 0.66 31.44
C GLN A 124 -15.77 -0.69 31.27
N LEU A 125 -15.97 -1.09 30.00
CA LEU A 125 -16.60 -2.33 29.56
C LEU A 125 -15.65 -3.55 29.65
N VAL A 126 -15.39 -4.14 30.83
CA VAL A 126 -14.88 -5.52 30.94
C VAL A 126 -15.40 -6.23 32.21
N ASN A 127 -16.01 -7.40 32.00
CA ASN A 127 -16.34 -8.49 32.95
C ASN A 127 -17.12 -8.11 34.24
N PRO A 128 -18.38 -8.57 34.43
CA PRO A 128 -19.29 -8.13 35.51
C PRO A 128 -18.90 -8.58 36.94
N SER A 129 -17.68 -9.09 37.15
CA SER A 129 -17.27 -9.76 38.40
C SER A 129 -16.20 -9.02 39.19
N THR A 130 -15.70 -7.88 38.71
CA THR A 130 -14.60 -7.13 39.35
C THR A 130 -14.83 -5.63 39.30
N GLU A 131 -14.94 -5.01 40.48
CA GLU A 131 -15.04 -3.57 40.69
C GLU A 131 -13.83 -2.82 40.06
N PRO A 132 -14.01 -1.78 39.24
CA PRO A 132 -12.92 -1.05 38.60
C PRO A 132 -12.14 -0.19 39.61
N THR A 133 -10.80 -0.25 39.61
CA THR A 133 -9.91 0.69 40.36
C THR A 133 -9.17 1.62 39.39
N GLU A 134 -8.70 2.80 39.82
CA GLU A 134 -7.91 3.72 38.95
C GLU A 134 -6.72 3.04 38.25
N SER A 135 -6.12 2.03 38.90
CA SER A 135 -5.04 1.20 38.33
C SER A 135 -5.46 0.24 37.20
N THR A 136 -6.74 0.24 36.80
CA THR A 136 -7.31 -0.68 35.78
C THR A 136 -7.70 -0.01 34.47
N HIS A 137 -7.47 1.30 34.32
CA HIS A 137 -7.81 2.06 33.10
C HIS A 137 -6.54 2.63 32.44
N GLY A 138 -6.51 2.64 31.10
CA GLY A 138 -5.53 3.40 30.32
C GLY A 138 -6.14 4.70 29.81
N TRP A 139 -5.35 5.46 29.07
CA TRP A 139 -5.72 6.78 28.57
C TRP A 139 -5.83 6.76 27.05
N LEU A 140 -6.93 7.31 26.56
CA LEU A 140 -7.13 7.59 25.15
C LEU A 140 -7.01 9.10 24.95
N HIS A 141 -5.92 9.49 24.30
CA HIS A 141 -5.64 10.88 23.94
C HIS A 141 -6.25 11.18 22.58
N THR A 142 -6.88 12.34 22.45
CA THR A 142 -7.39 12.84 21.17
C THR A 142 -6.68 14.13 20.82
N PHE A 143 -6.11 14.16 19.62
CA PHE A 143 -5.42 15.29 19.05
C PHE A 143 -6.23 15.83 17.87
N GLN A 144 -6.12 17.13 17.63
CA GLN A 144 -6.66 17.77 16.44
C GLN A 144 -5.53 18.51 15.72
N THR A 145 -5.42 18.34 14.41
CA THR A 145 -4.46 19.09 13.60
C THR A 145 -4.84 20.57 13.59
N THR A 146 -3.90 21.45 13.95
CA THR A 146 -4.11 22.92 13.95
C THR A 146 -3.62 23.61 12.68
N ARG A 147 -3.10 22.82 11.74
CA ARG A 147 -2.59 23.23 10.42
C ARG A 147 -2.44 21.98 9.54
N PRO A 148 -2.27 22.13 8.22
CA PRO A 148 -1.87 21.03 7.37
C PRO A 148 -0.56 20.38 7.84
N LEU A 149 -0.54 19.06 7.97
CA LEU A 149 0.63 18.25 8.32
C LEU A 149 1.07 17.43 7.11
N GLN A 150 2.30 17.66 6.65
CA GLN A 150 2.91 16.92 5.56
C GLN A 150 3.73 15.75 6.09
N PHE A 151 3.59 14.59 5.47
CA PHE A 151 4.32 13.38 5.82
C PHE A 151 4.55 12.51 4.59
N LEU A 152 5.44 11.53 4.72
CA LEU A 152 5.66 10.50 3.72
C LEU A 152 4.74 9.32 4.04
N TYR A 153 3.77 9.05 3.18
CA TYR A 153 2.94 7.86 3.24
C TYR A 153 3.68 6.67 2.61
N ILE A 154 3.63 5.53 3.29
CA ILE A 154 4.22 4.26 2.84
C ILE A 154 3.06 3.27 2.73
N ASP A 155 2.84 2.73 1.55
CA ASP A 155 1.72 1.83 1.27
C ASP A 155 1.84 0.44 1.92
N GLY A 156 0.87 -0.43 1.64
CA GLY A 156 0.76 -1.75 2.25
C GLY A 156 0.49 -1.69 3.76
N MET A 157 0.94 -2.70 4.49
CA MET A 157 0.87 -2.78 5.95
C MET A 157 2.17 -2.27 6.59
N SER A 158 2.68 -1.12 6.16
CA SER A 158 3.95 -0.55 6.63
C SER A 158 4.02 -0.27 8.14
N GLY A 159 2.88 -0.18 8.83
CA GLY A 159 2.81 -0.11 10.30
C GLY A 159 2.91 -1.47 11.02
N ASP A 160 2.78 -2.58 10.30
CA ASP A 160 2.97 -3.92 10.85
C ASP A 160 4.46 -4.21 11.09
N LYS A 161 4.78 -4.89 12.18
CA LYS A 161 6.16 -5.19 12.62
C LYS A 161 6.60 -6.60 12.22
N GLY A 162 5.91 -7.21 11.26
CA GLY A 162 6.25 -8.51 10.69
C GLY A 162 7.53 -8.46 9.85
N ASN A 163 8.21 -9.60 9.73
CA ASN A 163 9.37 -9.79 8.84
C ASN A 163 8.96 -10.38 7.47
N THR A 164 7.68 -10.31 7.12
CA THR A 164 7.08 -10.85 5.88
C THR A 164 7.32 -9.96 4.65
N GLY A 165 7.92 -8.79 4.85
CA GLY A 165 8.19 -7.80 3.80
C GLY A 165 7.44 -6.48 3.98
N VAL A 166 6.49 -6.43 4.91
CA VAL A 166 5.66 -5.25 5.23
C VAL A 166 6.47 -4.00 5.59
N ILE A 167 7.71 -4.18 6.04
CA ILE A 167 8.64 -3.11 6.45
C ILE A 167 9.83 -2.94 5.52
N ASP A 168 9.87 -3.66 4.39
CA ASP A 168 11.02 -3.67 3.49
C ASP A 168 11.33 -2.26 2.93
N SER A 169 10.31 -1.49 2.57
CA SER A 169 10.47 -0.12 2.07
C SER A 169 11.08 0.81 3.12
N GLN A 170 10.74 0.64 4.40
CA GLN A 170 11.36 1.42 5.47
C GLN A 170 12.80 1.00 5.74
N ASP A 171 13.05 -0.30 5.84
CA ASP A 171 14.34 -0.81 6.27
C ASP A 171 15.37 -0.77 5.13
N TYR A 172 15.04 -1.29 3.96
CA TYR A 172 15.98 -1.33 2.83
C TYR A 172 16.04 0.01 2.08
N LEU A 173 14.90 0.62 1.72
CA LEU A 173 14.92 1.88 0.95
C LEU A 173 15.24 3.08 1.82
N LEU A 174 14.47 3.34 2.88
CA LEU A 174 14.62 4.57 3.65
C LEU A 174 15.81 4.54 4.63
N ARG A 175 16.12 3.39 5.25
CA ARG A 175 17.24 3.26 6.21
C ARG A 175 18.51 2.66 5.64
N GLY A 176 18.43 1.91 4.53
CA GLY A 176 19.58 1.20 3.97
C GLY A 176 20.06 0.00 4.80
N VAL A 177 19.19 -0.59 5.62
CA VAL A 177 19.50 -1.76 6.46
C VAL A 177 19.38 -3.03 5.61
N ARG A 178 20.44 -3.85 5.56
CA ARG A 178 20.43 -5.12 4.80
C ARG A 178 20.20 -6.38 5.64
N GLU A 179 20.56 -6.31 6.91
CA GLU A 179 20.36 -7.42 7.84
C GLU A 179 19.06 -7.22 8.60
N HIS A 180 18.06 -8.09 8.34
CA HIS A 180 17.13 -8.40 9.41
C HIS A 180 17.98 -9.01 10.52
N ARG A 181 18.26 -8.23 11.57
CA ARG A 181 18.74 -8.81 12.83
C ARG A 181 17.77 -9.94 13.12
N ASN A 182 18.26 -11.18 13.04
CA ASN A 182 17.54 -12.37 13.46
C ASN A 182 16.80 -12.01 14.74
N GLY A 183 15.53 -12.42 14.88
CA GLY A 183 14.61 -12.01 15.95
C GLY A 183 15.06 -12.22 17.41
N ALA A 184 16.34 -12.41 17.68
CA ALA A 184 16.98 -11.87 18.86
C ALA A 184 16.78 -10.34 18.88
N GLN A 185 15.76 -9.92 19.62
CA GLN A 185 15.79 -8.66 20.33
C GLN A 185 17.19 -8.54 20.97
N VAL A 186 18.10 -7.83 20.31
CA VAL A 186 19.11 -7.11 21.07
C VAL A 186 18.28 -6.00 21.71
N GLU A 187 17.68 -6.31 22.87
CA GLU A 187 17.39 -5.32 23.89
C GLU A 187 18.75 -4.68 24.18
N GLU A 188 19.11 -3.71 23.35
CA GLU A 188 20.01 -2.67 23.81
C GLU A 188 19.29 -2.11 25.02
N LYS A 189 19.86 -2.36 26.21
CA LYS A 189 19.35 -1.89 27.49
C LYS A 189 19.39 -0.37 27.48
N LEU A 190 18.48 0.28 26.75
CA LEU A 190 18.04 1.59 27.16
C LEU A 190 17.34 1.39 28.49
N GLU A 191 17.81 2.14 29.50
CA GLU A 191 17.28 2.10 30.87
C GLU A 191 15.77 2.40 30.91
N THR A 192 15.24 3.01 29.86
CA THR A 192 13.81 3.23 29.62
C THR A 192 13.37 2.51 28.34
N LYS A 193 12.30 1.72 28.43
CA LYS A 193 11.69 1.14 27.23
C LYS A 193 11.17 2.30 26.37
N PRO A 194 11.56 2.39 25.09
CA PRO A 194 11.10 3.47 24.24
C PRO A 194 9.56 3.46 24.10
N PRO A 195 8.92 4.64 24.01
CA PRO A 195 7.47 4.75 23.80
C PRO A 195 7.04 4.16 22.46
N GLY A 196 5.74 3.92 22.34
CA GLY A 196 5.17 3.24 21.18
C GLY A 196 5.45 1.72 21.13
N PRO A 197 5.08 1.06 20.03
CA PRO A 197 5.19 -0.39 19.92
C PRO A 197 6.62 -0.84 19.51
N PRO A 198 7.00 -2.09 19.82
CA PRO A 198 8.40 -2.55 19.74
C PRO A 198 9.08 -2.29 18.39
N GLY A 199 10.34 -1.85 18.41
CA GLY A 199 11.17 -1.60 17.22
C GLY A 199 10.87 -0.30 16.45
N GLU A 200 9.65 0.22 16.53
CA GLU A 200 9.22 1.39 15.75
C GLU A 200 9.87 2.68 16.23
N PHE A 201 9.97 2.91 17.55
CA PHE A 201 10.65 4.10 18.06
C PHE A 201 12.09 4.21 17.54
N LYS A 202 12.85 3.10 17.59
CA LYS A 202 14.22 3.08 17.12
C LYS A 202 14.28 3.35 15.62
N ARG A 203 13.35 2.78 14.86
CA ARG A 203 13.23 3.03 13.42
C ARG A 203 12.93 4.50 13.11
N ALA A 204 11.95 5.08 13.80
CA ALA A 204 11.59 6.49 13.67
C ALA A 204 12.76 7.39 14.05
N GLN A 205 13.50 7.06 15.11
CA GLN A 205 14.70 7.78 15.52
C GLN A 205 15.81 7.68 14.47
N ASP A 206 16.06 6.50 13.89
CA ASP A 206 17.07 6.33 12.84
C ASP A 206 16.71 7.13 11.57
N LEU A 207 15.43 7.12 11.18
CA LEU A 207 14.92 7.93 10.06
C LEU A 207 15.03 9.43 10.34
N TYR A 208 14.74 9.84 11.57
CA TYR A 208 14.85 11.23 11.99
C TYR A 208 16.30 11.72 12.10
N SER A 209 17.19 10.89 12.62
CA SER A 209 18.61 11.23 12.84
C SER A 209 19.39 11.37 11.52
N GLN A 210 18.93 10.71 10.46
CA GLN A 210 19.47 10.91 9.10
C GLN A 210 19.29 12.35 8.59
N ARG A 211 18.43 13.16 9.23
CA ARG A 211 18.21 14.59 8.92
C ARG A 211 19.21 15.55 9.61
N GLY A 212 20.16 15.02 10.39
CA GLY A 212 21.03 15.81 11.29
C GLY A 212 20.40 15.98 12.68
N PRO A 213 21.19 16.15 13.76
CA PRO A 213 20.70 15.99 15.13
C PRO A 213 19.99 17.25 15.65
N PRO A 214 18.85 17.11 16.34
CA PRO A 214 18.40 18.11 17.31
C PRO A 214 18.96 17.81 18.70
N GLN A 215 19.07 18.88 19.48
CA GLN A 215 19.80 18.97 20.73
C GLN A 215 19.29 18.01 21.80
N ASP A 216 20.28 17.46 22.50
CA ASP A 216 20.21 16.54 23.64
C ASP A 216 19.33 17.10 24.78
N HIS A 217 18.35 16.30 25.22
CA HIS A 217 17.68 16.48 26.51
C HIS A 217 17.75 15.17 27.28
N GLY A 218 18.47 15.25 28.40
CA GLY A 218 19.04 14.13 29.15
C GLY A 218 18.07 13.20 29.89
N PRO A 219 18.62 12.30 30.72
CA PRO A 219 17.98 11.04 31.09
C PRO A 219 16.94 11.23 32.21
N GLY A 220 15.74 10.67 32.00
CA GLY A 220 14.69 10.54 33.00
C GLY A 220 14.65 9.14 33.61
N ASP A 221 14.55 9.11 34.93
CA ASP A 221 14.57 7.97 35.87
C ASP A 221 13.57 6.84 35.53
N GLY A 222 14.01 5.61 35.80
CA GLY A 222 13.42 4.37 35.31
C GLY A 222 12.46 3.69 36.27
N SER A 223 11.50 2.95 35.71
CA SER A 223 11.15 1.59 36.16
C SER A 223 10.09 0.93 35.26
N HIS A 224 10.30 -0.36 34.99
CA HIS A 224 9.31 -1.42 34.71
C HIS A 224 9.09 -1.99 33.29
N ARG A 225 8.83 -3.31 33.32
CA ARG A 225 9.00 -4.38 32.30
C ARG A 225 7.93 -4.39 31.20
N GLY A 226 8.32 -4.94 30.04
CA GLY A 226 7.56 -4.95 28.78
C GLY A 226 6.37 -5.95 28.66
N PRO A 227 5.57 -5.84 27.57
CA PRO A 227 4.38 -6.65 27.34
C PRO A 227 4.65 -7.88 26.45
N PRO A 228 3.76 -8.90 26.45
CA PRO A 228 3.84 -10.06 25.55
C PRO A 228 3.33 -9.74 24.14
N ARG A 229 3.73 -10.58 23.18
CA ARG A 229 3.27 -10.59 21.78
C ARG A 229 1.73 -10.58 21.70
N GLY A 230 1.19 -9.72 20.85
CA GLY A 230 -0.26 -9.59 20.62
C GLY A 230 -0.87 -10.87 20.03
N PRO A 231 -2.09 -11.28 20.43
CA PRO A 231 -2.84 -12.33 19.73
C PRO A 231 -3.49 -11.78 18.45
N ARG A 232 -3.71 -12.69 17.48
CA ARG A 232 -4.44 -12.48 16.21
C ARG A 232 -5.80 -11.82 16.41
N GLU A 233 -6.11 -10.84 15.55
CA GLU A 233 -7.37 -10.10 15.52
C GLU A 233 -8.52 -11.02 15.07
N GLY A 234 -9.68 -10.95 15.74
CA GLY A 234 -10.88 -11.74 15.42
C GLY A 234 -11.72 -11.17 14.27
N PRO A 235 -12.86 -11.81 13.92
CA PRO A 235 -13.49 -11.64 12.62
C PRO A 235 -14.25 -10.32 12.42
N HIS A 236 -13.85 -9.67 11.32
CA HIS A 236 -14.57 -8.76 10.41
C HIS A 236 -15.16 -7.44 10.93
N PRO A 237 -14.60 -6.29 10.48
CA PRO A 237 -15.33 -5.04 10.52
C PRO A 237 -16.26 -4.85 9.28
N PRO A 238 -17.31 -4.03 9.39
CA PRO A 238 -18.28 -3.77 8.32
C PRO A 238 -17.68 -3.05 7.09
N PRO A 239 -18.42 -2.92 5.97
CA PRO A 239 -17.95 -2.31 4.71
C PRO A 239 -17.34 -0.90 4.84
N ASN A 240 -17.68 -0.20 5.92
CA ASN A 240 -17.25 1.15 6.25
C ASN A 240 -15.81 1.21 6.79
N TYR A 241 -15.16 0.07 6.99
CA TYR A 241 -13.78 -0.06 7.49
C TYR A 241 -12.73 -0.13 6.38
N ARG A 242 -13.12 0.24 5.15
CA ARG A 242 -12.27 0.13 3.96
C ARG A 242 -11.38 1.34 3.72
N ASP A 243 -11.68 2.50 4.27
CA ASP A 243 -10.97 3.77 4.00
C ASP A 243 -10.89 4.59 5.29
N ILE A 244 -9.77 5.27 5.53
CA ILE A 244 -9.63 6.20 6.67
C ILE A 244 -10.50 7.46 6.53
N GLY A 245 -11.23 7.57 5.41
CA GLY A 245 -12.24 8.58 5.14
C GLY A 245 -11.72 9.62 4.15
N PRO A 246 -12.48 9.93 3.08
CA PRO A 246 -12.06 10.90 2.08
C PRO A 246 -11.79 12.26 2.74
N GLY A 247 -10.62 12.84 2.46
CA GLY A 247 -10.25 14.16 2.95
C GLY A 247 -9.64 14.21 4.37
N ARG A 248 -9.55 13.09 5.11
CA ARG A 248 -8.75 13.03 6.35
C ARG A 248 -7.24 12.94 6.05
N THR A 249 -6.91 12.44 4.87
CA THR A 249 -5.57 12.45 4.28
C THR A 249 -5.71 12.64 2.78
N ILE A 250 -4.82 13.44 2.21
CA ILE A 250 -4.74 13.68 0.77
C ILE A 250 -3.38 13.20 0.30
N LEU A 251 -3.34 12.25 -0.64
CA LEU A 251 -2.11 11.80 -1.28
C LEU A 251 -1.83 12.62 -2.54
N ASP A 252 -0.58 13.04 -2.69
CA ASP A 252 -0.07 13.58 -3.95
C ASP A 252 0.43 12.42 -4.83
N TYR A 253 -0.44 11.87 -5.67
CA TYR A 253 -0.07 10.78 -6.58
C TYR A 253 0.99 11.20 -7.61
N SER A 254 1.08 12.49 -7.95
CA SER A 254 2.13 13.02 -8.81
C SER A 254 3.51 13.07 -8.13
N SER A 255 3.59 12.74 -6.83
CA SER A 255 4.83 12.48 -6.08
C SER A 255 5.12 10.99 -5.85
N MET A 256 4.33 10.09 -6.45
CA MET A 256 4.51 8.65 -6.25
C MET A 256 5.91 8.22 -6.65
N VAL A 257 6.58 7.52 -5.75
CA VAL A 257 7.82 6.79 -6.01
C VAL A 257 7.60 5.34 -5.65
N SER A 258 7.78 4.44 -6.60
CA SER A 258 7.56 3.02 -6.39
C SER A 258 8.74 2.19 -6.88
N ALA A 259 9.13 1.16 -6.13
CA ALA A 259 10.10 0.19 -6.62
C ALA A 259 9.60 -0.52 -7.89
N PHE A 260 8.28 -0.53 -8.14
CA PHE A 260 7.68 -1.03 -9.38
C PHE A 260 8.04 -0.20 -10.61
N PHE A 261 8.53 1.03 -10.47
CA PHE A 261 9.00 1.81 -11.62
C PHE A 261 10.40 1.42 -12.10
N PHE A 262 11.17 0.70 -11.27
CA PHE A 262 12.58 0.42 -11.51
C PHE A 262 12.81 -1.04 -11.91
N PRO A 263 13.79 -1.34 -12.77
CA PRO A 263 14.09 -2.70 -13.22
C PRO A 263 14.87 -3.51 -12.15
N VAL A 264 14.37 -3.55 -10.92
CA VAL A 264 14.98 -4.25 -9.76
C VAL A 264 14.37 -5.62 -9.52
N ASN A 265 15.10 -6.52 -8.88
CA ASN A 265 14.55 -7.82 -8.47
C ASN A 265 13.67 -7.68 -7.23
N LEU A 266 12.35 -7.83 -7.42
CA LEU A 266 11.34 -7.81 -6.35
C LEU A 266 10.84 -9.21 -5.95
N THR A 267 11.48 -10.28 -6.42
CA THR A 267 11.04 -11.66 -6.18
C THR A 267 11.11 -12.01 -4.69
N ASN A 268 10.05 -12.63 -4.17
CA ASN A 268 10.08 -13.19 -2.83
C ASN A 268 10.97 -14.43 -2.79
N PRO A 269 12.01 -14.49 -1.93
CA PRO A 269 12.77 -15.71 -1.73
C PRO A 269 11.96 -16.84 -1.06
N ASP A 270 10.86 -16.52 -0.36
CA ASP A 270 9.94 -17.53 0.17
C ASP A 270 8.87 -17.89 -0.87
N SER A 271 8.96 -19.13 -1.38
CA SER A 271 8.04 -19.62 -2.41
C SER A 271 6.58 -19.72 -1.95
N ASN A 272 6.31 -19.76 -0.64
CA ASN A 272 4.95 -19.78 -0.12
C ASN A 272 4.25 -18.42 -0.25
N TYR A 273 5.02 -17.35 -0.47
CA TYR A 273 4.56 -15.97 -0.60
C TYR A 273 5.10 -15.34 -1.89
N ALA A 274 5.22 -16.14 -2.95
CA ALA A 274 5.82 -15.72 -4.22
C ALA A 274 5.09 -14.53 -4.89
N ASP A 275 3.82 -14.32 -4.54
CA ASP A 275 2.98 -13.19 -4.95
C ASP A 275 3.29 -11.88 -4.21
N LEU A 276 3.93 -11.96 -3.03
CA LEU A 276 4.26 -10.79 -2.23
C LEU A 276 5.67 -10.27 -2.53
N PRO A 277 5.83 -9.05 -3.07
CA PRO A 277 7.14 -8.54 -3.48
C PRO A 277 8.07 -8.35 -2.28
N ARG A 278 9.38 -8.51 -2.49
CA ARG A 278 10.43 -8.29 -1.49
C ARG A 278 11.59 -7.49 -2.07
N LEU A 279 12.18 -6.64 -1.24
CA LEU A 279 13.35 -5.83 -1.62
C LEU A 279 14.68 -6.51 -1.31
N THR A 280 14.65 -7.72 -0.74
CA THR A 280 15.83 -8.49 -0.34
C THR A 280 16.78 -8.82 -1.50
N GLY A 281 16.27 -8.89 -2.74
CA GLY A 281 17.03 -9.18 -3.94
C GLY A 281 17.60 -7.95 -4.66
N THR A 282 17.27 -6.73 -4.21
CA THR A 282 17.72 -5.48 -4.82
C THR A 282 19.11 -5.09 -4.30
N THR A 283 19.98 -4.59 -5.18
CA THR A 283 21.37 -4.23 -4.86
C THR A 283 21.48 -2.85 -4.19
N GLU A 284 22.62 -2.57 -3.56
CA GLU A 284 22.85 -1.28 -2.87
C GLU A 284 22.79 -0.08 -3.83
N ASP A 285 23.38 -0.21 -5.02
CA ASP A 285 23.36 0.86 -6.04
C ASP A 285 21.94 1.12 -6.55
N GLU A 286 21.13 0.07 -6.72
CA GLU A 286 19.73 0.20 -7.12
C GLU A 286 18.88 0.85 -6.02
N MET A 287 19.08 0.45 -4.75
CA MET A 287 18.41 1.08 -3.60
C MET A 287 18.79 2.56 -3.45
N LEU A 288 20.07 2.87 -3.66
CA LEU A 288 20.57 4.23 -3.62
C LEU A 288 19.91 5.07 -4.72
N ALA A 289 19.83 4.57 -5.94
CA ALA A 289 19.17 5.26 -7.05
C ALA A 289 17.66 5.49 -6.80
N ILE A 290 16.95 4.53 -6.19
CA ILE A 290 15.54 4.73 -5.80
C ILE A 290 15.44 5.83 -4.73
N ARG A 291 16.36 5.85 -3.75
CA ARG A 291 16.38 6.87 -2.68
C ARG A 291 16.72 8.27 -3.22
N GLU A 292 17.66 8.38 -4.14
CA GLU A 292 18.01 9.65 -4.81
C GLU A 292 16.86 10.17 -5.68
N TYR A 293 16.17 9.26 -6.38
CA TYR A 293 14.95 9.61 -7.11
C TYR A 293 13.86 10.10 -6.16
N LEU A 294 13.66 9.42 -5.02
CA LEU A 294 12.75 9.88 -3.96
C LEU A 294 13.10 11.29 -3.49
N ALA A 295 14.35 11.56 -3.14
CA ALA A 295 14.78 12.89 -2.71
C ALA A 295 14.45 13.97 -3.75
N THR A 296 14.72 13.68 -5.04
CA THR A 296 14.41 14.58 -6.16
C THR A 296 12.92 14.88 -6.28
N VAL A 297 12.07 13.85 -6.16
CA VAL A 297 10.61 14.00 -6.21
C VAL A 297 10.09 14.78 -5.02
N LEU A 298 10.59 14.50 -3.81
CA LEU A 298 10.20 15.23 -2.59
C LEU A 298 10.57 16.72 -2.70
N ASP A 299 11.79 17.04 -3.15
CA ASP A 299 12.23 18.43 -3.32
C ASP A 299 11.37 19.20 -4.34
N ALA A 300 10.94 18.53 -5.42
CA ALA A 300 10.08 19.13 -6.44
C ALA A 300 8.63 19.30 -5.97
N ARG A 301 8.12 18.40 -5.11
CA ARG A 301 6.67 18.29 -4.82
C ARG A 301 6.26 18.79 -3.44
N ILE A 302 7.16 18.89 -2.46
CA ILE A 302 6.80 19.21 -1.06
C ILE A 302 6.06 20.55 -0.91
N ALA A 303 6.32 21.52 -1.78
CA ALA A 303 5.64 22.82 -1.77
C ALA A 303 4.55 22.96 -2.85
N SER A 304 4.26 21.89 -3.60
CA SER A 304 3.24 21.89 -4.65
C SER A 304 1.83 21.89 -4.05
N PRO A 305 0.86 22.53 -4.71
CA PRO A 305 -0.55 22.40 -4.32
C PRO A 305 -1.02 20.95 -4.55
N LEU A 306 -1.98 20.54 -3.73
CA LEU A 306 -2.65 19.25 -3.88
C LEU A 306 -3.66 19.34 -5.03
N GLU A 307 -3.67 18.33 -5.90
CA GLU A 307 -4.61 18.25 -7.02
C GLU A 307 -5.97 17.70 -6.55
N PRO A 308 -7.10 18.27 -7.01
CA PRO A 308 -8.44 17.83 -6.59
C PRO A 308 -8.91 16.53 -7.26
N PHE A 309 -8.32 16.14 -8.39
CA PHE A 309 -8.64 14.91 -9.12
C PHE A 309 -7.42 13.99 -9.14
N THR A 310 -7.62 12.72 -8.77
CA THR A 310 -6.52 11.81 -8.44
C THR A 310 -6.50 10.55 -9.31
N TRP A 311 -5.32 9.93 -9.41
CA TRP A 311 -5.16 8.61 -10.04
C TRP A 311 -6.00 7.51 -9.37
N ARG A 312 -6.32 7.67 -8.07
CA ARG A 312 -7.21 6.75 -7.35
C ARG A 312 -8.67 6.89 -7.78
N ASP A 313 -9.14 8.09 -8.11
CA ASP A 313 -10.49 8.27 -8.66
C ASP A 313 -10.63 7.54 -10.01
N VAL A 314 -9.59 7.57 -10.83
CA VAL A 314 -9.56 6.83 -12.11
C VAL A 314 -9.52 5.31 -11.87
N SER A 315 -8.74 4.84 -10.90
CA SER A 315 -8.72 3.40 -10.59
C SER A 315 -10.09 2.91 -10.12
N ASP A 316 -10.80 3.72 -9.31
CA ASP A 316 -12.16 3.41 -8.86
C ASP A 316 -13.15 3.35 -10.03
N LEU A 317 -13.06 4.25 -11.01
CA LEU A 317 -13.91 4.20 -12.21
C LEU A 317 -13.66 2.91 -13.04
N ILE A 318 -12.40 2.50 -13.16
CA ILE A 318 -12.01 1.28 -13.89
C ILE A 318 -12.52 0.04 -13.15
N VAL A 319 -12.27 -0.06 -11.83
CA VAL A 319 -12.76 -1.19 -11.01
C VAL A 319 -14.28 -1.24 -11.02
N HIS A 320 -14.96 -0.10 -10.86
CA HIS A 320 -16.42 -0.04 -10.90
C HIS A 320 -17.00 -0.49 -12.24
N ARG A 321 -16.34 -0.15 -13.37
CA ARG A 321 -16.82 -0.53 -14.70
C ARG A 321 -16.64 -2.03 -14.98
N TYR A 322 -15.52 -2.61 -14.57
CA TYR A 322 -15.11 -3.93 -15.06
C TYR A 322 -15.08 -5.01 -13.99
N GLY A 323 -14.87 -4.67 -12.71
CA GLY A 323 -14.57 -5.63 -11.65
C GLY A 323 -15.66 -6.69 -11.44
N ASP A 324 -16.87 -6.23 -11.14
CA ASP A 324 -17.99 -7.13 -10.89
C ASP A 324 -18.31 -7.98 -12.12
N GLU A 325 -18.22 -7.40 -13.32
CA GLU A 325 -18.48 -8.11 -14.58
C GLU A 325 -17.45 -9.20 -14.86
N ILE A 326 -16.15 -8.90 -14.73
CA ILE A 326 -15.07 -9.89 -14.88
C ILE A 326 -15.25 -11.04 -13.89
N SER A 327 -15.44 -10.70 -12.60
CA SER A 327 -15.56 -11.71 -11.53
C SER A 327 -16.82 -12.56 -11.69
N SER A 328 -17.93 -11.96 -12.09
CA SER A 328 -19.19 -12.66 -12.28
C SER A 328 -19.16 -13.55 -13.52
N ILE A 329 -18.65 -13.08 -14.67
CA ILE A 329 -18.53 -13.92 -15.88
C ILE A 329 -17.61 -15.10 -15.61
N ALA A 330 -16.47 -14.89 -14.95
CA ALA A 330 -15.50 -15.94 -14.60
C ALA A 330 -16.11 -17.11 -13.80
N ASN A 331 -17.12 -16.84 -12.97
CA ASN A 331 -17.77 -17.81 -12.08
C ASN A 331 -19.21 -18.16 -12.48
N SER A 332 -19.72 -17.59 -13.57
CA SER A 332 -21.13 -17.71 -13.94
C SER A 332 -21.48 -19.09 -14.47
N SER A 333 -22.64 -19.61 -14.07
CA SER A 333 -23.37 -20.67 -14.78
C SER A 333 -24.40 -20.11 -15.76
N ASP A 334 -24.26 -18.82 -16.11
CA ASP A 334 -25.15 -18.07 -16.98
C ASP A 334 -25.21 -18.67 -18.40
N SER A 335 -26.34 -18.43 -19.08
CA SER A 335 -26.52 -18.81 -20.48
C SER A 335 -25.62 -18.00 -21.42
N THR A 336 -25.39 -18.52 -22.63
CA THR A 336 -24.61 -17.83 -23.68
C THR A 336 -25.13 -16.43 -23.95
N GLU A 337 -26.45 -16.28 -24.01
CA GLU A 337 -27.09 -15.01 -24.32
C GLU A 337 -26.87 -13.96 -23.22
N THR A 338 -26.92 -14.38 -21.94
CA THR A 338 -26.61 -13.50 -20.81
C THR A 338 -25.16 -13.04 -20.84
N VAL A 339 -24.20 -13.96 -21.01
CA VAL A 339 -22.78 -13.62 -21.13
C VAL A 339 -22.54 -12.69 -22.33
N ALA A 340 -23.18 -12.96 -23.47
CA ALA A 340 -23.05 -12.15 -24.67
C ALA A 340 -23.62 -10.74 -24.51
N SER A 341 -24.73 -10.59 -23.80
CA SER A 341 -25.30 -9.26 -23.50
C SER A 341 -24.33 -8.42 -22.66
N ARG A 342 -23.72 -9.03 -21.64
CA ARG A 342 -22.80 -8.37 -20.71
C ARG A 342 -21.49 -7.96 -21.38
N ILE A 343 -20.85 -8.88 -22.12
CA ILE A 343 -19.62 -8.57 -22.88
C ILE A 343 -19.89 -7.44 -23.88
N ARG A 344 -20.99 -7.51 -24.65
CA ARG A 344 -21.34 -6.44 -25.60
C ARG A 344 -21.56 -5.10 -24.90
N PHE A 345 -22.28 -5.08 -23.77
CA PHE A 345 -22.47 -3.86 -22.99
C PHE A 345 -21.14 -3.21 -22.57
N LEU A 346 -20.11 -4.02 -22.30
CA LEU A 346 -18.79 -3.51 -21.92
C LEU A 346 -18.03 -2.89 -23.08
N VAL A 347 -18.03 -3.51 -24.27
CA VAL A 347 -17.11 -3.13 -25.36
C VAL A 347 -17.75 -2.44 -26.56
N GLU A 348 -19.06 -2.61 -26.81
CA GLU A 348 -19.72 -2.03 -27.99
C GLU A 348 -19.68 -0.50 -28.01
N VAL A 349 -19.63 0.12 -26.83
CA VAL A 349 -19.47 1.58 -26.70
C VAL A 349 -18.20 2.11 -27.38
N PHE A 350 -17.19 1.26 -27.59
CA PHE A 350 -15.92 1.64 -28.23
C PHE A 350 -15.87 1.32 -29.73
N VAL A 351 -16.88 0.64 -30.29
CA VAL A 351 -16.89 0.21 -31.69
C VAL A 351 -17.54 1.29 -32.57
N ASP A 352 -16.76 1.86 -33.49
CA ASP A 352 -17.26 2.84 -34.45
C ASP A 352 -17.69 2.13 -35.75
N TYR A 353 -19.00 1.90 -35.89
CA TYR A 353 -19.57 1.24 -37.05
C TYR A 353 -19.57 2.10 -38.34
N ALA A 354 -19.21 3.38 -38.26
CA ALA A 354 -18.98 4.19 -39.47
C ALA A 354 -17.71 3.76 -40.21
N THR A 355 -16.74 3.14 -39.52
CA THR A 355 -15.56 2.54 -40.14
C THR A 355 -15.94 1.23 -40.83
N SER A 356 -15.83 1.21 -42.16
CA SER A 356 -16.24 0.06 -42.99
C SER A 356 -15.32 -1.15 -42.87
N ASP A 357 -14.01 -0.91 -42.73
CA ASP A 357 -13.03 -1.97 -42.57
C ASP A 357 -13.10 -2.56 -41.15
N LYS A 358 -13.39 -3.86 -41.04
CA LYS A 358 -13.59 -4.54 -39.76
C LYS A 358 -12.32 -4.53 -38.91
N ASP A 359 -11.17 -4.79 -39.49
CA ASP A 359 -9.91 -4.95 -38.75
C ASP A 359 -9.44 -3.59 -38.23
N VAL A 360 -9.54 -2.55 -39.07
CA VAL A 360 -9.28 -1.17 -38.65
C VAL A 360 -10.26 -0.72 -37.57
N ARG A 361 -11.55 -1.03 -37.72
CA ARG A 361 -12.59 -0.69 -36.74
C ARG A 361 -12.31 -1.31 -35.38
N ILE A 362 -11.99 -2.60 -35.32
CA ILE A 362 -11.70 -3.31 -34.06
C ILE A 362 -10.38 -2.81 -33.47
N SER A 363 -9.33 -2.63 -34.26
CA SER A 363 -8.05 -2.08 -33.78
C SER A 363 -8.22 -0.69 -33.13
N GLN A 364 -9.00 0.20 -33.75
CA GLN A 364 -9.33 1.50 -33.17
C GLN A 364 -10.20 1.38 -31.91
N ALA A 365 -11.13 0.41 -31.87
CA ALA A 365 -11.96 0.16 -30.71
C ALA A 365 -11.15 -0.31 -29.49
N HIS A 366 -10.16 -1.19 -29.70
CA HIS A 366 -9.20 -1.56 -28.65
C HIS A 366 -8.48 -0.30 -28.12
N LYS A 367 -7.92 0.53 -29.01
CA LYS A 367 -7.21 1.74 -28.59
C LYS A 367 -8.08 2.71 -27.80
N ARG A 368 -9.34 2.90 -28.22
CA ARG A 368 -10.33 3.73 -27.50
C ARG A 368 -10.65 3.14 -26.13
N CYS A 369 -10.90 1.83 -26.06
CA CYS A 369 -11.18 1.11 -24.83
C CYS A 369 -10.02 1.26 -23.82
N SER A 370 -8.78 1.00 -24.25
CA SER A 370 -7.61 1.06 -23.36
C SER A 370 -7.33 2.45 -22.78
N ASN A 371 -7.69 3.50 -23.52
CA ASN A 371 -7.40 4.88 -23.13
C ASN A 371 -8.58 5.60 -22.46
N PHE A 372 -9.80 5.06 -22.50
CA PHE A 372 -11.01 5.82 -22.20
C PHE A 372 -11.01 6.51 -20.82
N TYR A 373 -10.60 5.81 -19.76
CA TYR A 373 -10.61 6.37 -18.41
C TYR A 373 -9.36 7.21 -18.08
N ILE A 374 -8.30 7.11 -18.88
CA ILE A 374 -7.03 7.81 -18.65
C ILE A 374 -6.78 8.96 -19.63
N GLN A 375 -7.60 9.10 -20.67
CA GLN A 375 -7.38 10.05 -21.78
C GLN A 375 -7.31 11.53 -21.36
N THR A 376 -7.90 11.88 -20.21
CA THR A 376 -7.89 13.26 -19.68
C THR A 376 -6.93 13.43 -18.50
N MET A 377 -6.16 12.41 -18.14
CA MET A 377 -5.25 12.51 -17.01
C MET A 377 -4.12 13.49 -17.31
N PRO A 378 -3.88 14.48 -16.44
CA PRO A 378 -2.75 15.38 -16.61
C PRO A 378 -1.44 14.63 -16.35
N LEU A 379 -0.48 14.76 -17.27
CA LEU A 379 0.84 14.14 -17.17
C LEU A 379 1.90 15.18 -16.79
N ASN A 380 1.71 15.78 -15.61
CA ASN A 380 2.49 16.94 -15.16
C ASN A 380 3.87 16.54 -14.64
N THR A 381 3.98 15.35 -14.05
CA THR A 381 5.23 14.83 -13.49
C THR A 381 5.67 13.54 -14.17
N ASP A 382 6.91 13.11 -13.91
CA ASP A 382 7.37 11.80 -14.36
C ASP A 382 6.60 10.67 -13.67
N ALA A 383 6.20 10.85 -12.40
CA ALA A 383 5.33 9.90 -11.71
C ALA A 383 3.99 9.73 -12.45
N ASP A 384 3.36 10.82 -12.93
CA ASP A 384 2.12 10.72 -13.70
C ASP A 384 2.31 9.89 -14.98
N LYS A 385 3.42 10.07 -15.69
CA LYS A 385 3.73 9.29 -16.91
C LYS A 385 3.95 7.80 -16.60
N LEU A 386 4.60 7.50 -15.47
CA LEU A 386 4.85 6.14 -15.02
C LEU A 386 3.54 5.45 -14.58
N ILE A 387 2.67 6.14 -13.84
CA ILE A 387 1.35 5.64 -13.47
C ILE A 387 0.50 5.44 -14.72
N TYR A 388 0.49 6.41 -15.66
CA TYR A 388 -0.22 6.31 -16.93
C TYR A 388 0.19 5.04 -17.69
N ALA A 389 1.50 4.77 -17.81
CA ALA A 389 2.00 3.57 -18.51
C ALA A 389 1.49 2.27 -17.86
N GLY A 390 1.47 2.20 -16.52
CA GLY A 390 0.92 1.04 -15.80
C GLY A 390 -0.60 0.88 -16.00
N PHE A 391 -1.35 1.98 -15.97
CA PHE A 391 -2.80 1.98 -16.17
C PHE A 391 -3.19 1.66 -17.62
N GLU A 392 -2.45 2.20 -18.60
CA GLU A 392 -2.65 1.90 -20.02
C GLU A 392 -2.44 0.40 -20.29
N ALA A 393 -1.39 -0.20 -19.70
CA ALA A 393 -1.12 -1.63 -19.83
C ALA A 393 -2.28 -2.49 -19.27
N ILE A 394 -2.79 -2.17 -18.08
CA ILE A 394 -3.95 -2.89 -17.51
C ILE A 394 -5.20 -2.73 -18.36
N ASN A 395 -5.52 -1.51 -18.78
CA ASN A 395 -6.69 -1.27 -19.59
C ASN A 395 -6.57 -2.02 -20.92
N ALA A 396 -5.36 -2.10 -21.50
CA ALA A 396 -5.11 -2.90 -22.69
C ALA A 396 -5.36 -4.40 -22.47
N GLU A 397 -4.92 -4.96 -21.35
CA GLU A 397 -5.19 -6.37 -21.00
C GLU A 397 -6.69 -6.64 -20.80
N ILE A 398 -7.40 -5.77 -20.06
CA ILE A 398 -8.85 -5.86 -19.87
C ILE A 398 -9.58 -5.82 -21.22
N CYS A 399 -9.29 -4.81 -22.04
CA CYS A 399 -9.93 -4.63 -23.33
C CYS A 399 -9.61 -5.81 -24.27
N THR A 400 -8.37 -6.30 -24.27
CA THR A 400 -7.97 -7.47 -25.09
C THR A 400 -8.75 -8.71 -24.71
N ALA A 401 -8.88 -9.02 -23.43
CA ALA A 401 -9.67 -10.14 -22.95
C ALA A 401 -11.16 -10.03 -23.30
N LEU A 402 -11.75 -8.83 -23.16
CA LEU A 402 -13.16 -8.60 -23.46
C LEU A 402 -13.46 -8.65 -24.96
N PHE A 403 -12.58 -8.10 -25.81
CA PHE A 403 -12.73 -8.21 -27.26
C PHE A 403 -12.49 -9.64 -27.77
N LYS A 404 -11.56 -10.39 -27.18
CA LYS A 404 -11.42 -11.83 -27.44
C LYS A 404 -12.71 -12.57 -27.09
N ALA A 405 -13.30 -12.30 -25.93
CA ALA A 405 -14.58 -12.89 -25.55
C ALA A 405 -15.71 -12.52 -26.52
N ARG A 406 -15.75 -11.26 -26.98
CA ARG A 406 -16.70 -10.82 -28.01
C ARG A 406 -16.52 -11.57 -29.33
N GLU A 407 -15.28 -11.82 -29.75
CA GLU A 407 -14.98 -12.58 -30.97
C GLU A 407 -15.50 -14.02 -30.87
N LEU A 408 -15.24 -14.70 -29.75
CA LEU A 408 -15.72 -16.07 -29.48
C LEU A 408 -17.25 -16.18 -29.48
N LEU A 409 -17.97 -15.12 -29.14
CA LEU A 409 -19.44 -15.10 -29.13
C LEU A 409 -20.07 -14.89 -30.52
N GLY A 410 -19.30 -14.40 -31.50
CA GLY A 410 -19.82 -14.00 -32.81
C GLY A 410 -20.74 -12.76 -32.74
N GLU A 411 -21.34 -12.36 -33.87
CA GLU A 411 -22.11 -11.10 -33.95
C GLU A 411 -23.42 -11.13 -33.15
N ASN A 412 -24.01 -12.32 -32.92
CA ASN A 412 -25.32 -12.46 -32.28
C ASN A 412 -25.35 -13.43 -31.07
N GLY A 413 -24.21 -13.98 -30.63
CA GLY A 413 -24.21 -15.06 -29.62
C GLY A 413 -24.71 -16.41 -30.15
N ALA A 414 -25.10 -16.47 -31.44
CA ALA A 414 -25.64 -17.67 -32.09
C ALA A 414 -24.56 -18.68 -32.50
N ASP A 415 -23.31 -18.22 -32.58
CA ASP A 415 -22.17 -19.04 -33.02
C ASP A 415 -21.40 -19.67 -31.83
N ALA A 416 -21.67 -19.23 -30.59
CA ALA A 416 -20.96 -19.69 -29.41
C ALA A 416 -21.51 -21.02 -28.89
N ASP A 417 -20.68 -22.06 -28.98
CA ASP A 417 -20.93 -23.37 -28.38
C ASP A 417 -20.49 -23.40 -26.89
N SER A 418 -20.69 -24.55 -26.25
CA SER A 418 -20.29 -24.73 -24.85
C SER A 418 -18.78 -24.56 -24.63
N ALA A 419 -17.96 -24.91 -25.63
CA ALA A 419 -16.51 -24.77 -25.56
C ALA A 419 -16.08 -23.30 -25.60
N SER A 420 -16.71 -22.49 -26.45
CA SER A 420 -16.49 -21.04 -26.52
C SER A 420 -16.82 -20.35 -25.19
N LEU A 421 -17.89 -20.77 -24.53
CA LEU A 421 -18.22 -20.27 -23.19
C LEU A 421 -17.21 -20.66 -22.12
N GLU A 422 -16.68 -21.89 -22.18
CA GLU A 422 -15.62 -22.34 -21.27
C GLU A 422 -14.35 -21.50 -21.47
N GLU A 423 -13.95 -21.25 -22.72
CA GLU A 423 -12.79 -20.40 -23.04
C GLU A 423 -12.97 -18.95 -22.57
N ILE A 424 -14.18 -18.39 -22.70
CA ILE A 424 -14.49 -17.04 -22.19
C ILE A 424 -14.34 -17.00 -20.66
N ARG A 425 -14.89 -18.00 -19.95
CA ARG A 425 -14.76 -18.08 -18.48
C ARG A 425 -13.30 -18.19 -18.07
N ASP A 426 -12.52 -19.02 -18.74
CA ASP A 426 -11.10 -19.20 -18.43
C ASP A 426 -10.28 -17.95 -18.75
N THR A 427 -10.63 -17.23 -19.82
CA THR A 427 -10.05 -15.91 -20.12
C THR A 427 -10.36 -14.91 -19.00
N MET A 428 -11.59 -14.85 -18.50
CA MET A 428 -11.96 -13.95 -17.39
C MET A 428 -11.32 -14.37 -16.05
N LYS A 429 -11.15 -15.67 -15.78
CA LYS A 429 -10.41 -16.16 -14.60
C LYS A 429 -8.94 -15.76 -14.67
N ALA A 430 -8.30 -15.95 -15.83
CA ALA A 430 -6.91 -15.55 -16.03
C ALA A 430 -6.74 -14.04 -15.87
N LEU A 431 -7.65 -13.25 -16.44
CA LEU A 431 -7.67 -11.79 -16.27
C LEU A 431 -7.85 -11.40 -14.79
N LYS A 432 -8.80 -12.01 -14.09
CA LYS A 432 -9.05 -11.78 -12.65
C LYS A 432 -7.78 -12.05 -11.83
N MET A 433 -7.08 -13.16 -12.09
CA MET A 433 -5.82 -13.51 -11.43
C MET A 433 -4.71 -12.52 -11.74
N PHE A 434 -4.59 -12.09 -13.01
CA PHE A 434 -3.59 -11.12 -13.44
C PHE A 434 -3.78 -9.75 -12.78
N LEU A 435 -5.03 -9.25 -12.74
CA LEU A 435 -5.37 -7.97 -12.14
C LEU A 435 -5.15 -7.97 -10.62
N SER A 436 -5.47 -9.08 -9.96
CA SER A 436 -5.30 -9.27 -8.52
C SER A 436 -5.89 -8.13 -7.67
N TRP A 437 -7.00 -7.53 -8.10
CA TRP A 437 -7.63 -6.43 -7.36
C TRP A 437 -8.08 -6.89 -5.97
N SER A 438 -7.96 -6.00 -4.98
CA SER A 438 -8.38 -6.30 -3.60
C SER A 438 -9.88 -6.57 -3.48
N ASP A 439 -10.70 -6.04 -4.39
CA ASP A 439 -12.14 -6.34 -4.52
C ASP A 439 -12.46 -7.80 -4.86
N TYR A 440 -11.52 -8.50 -5.50
CA TYR A 440 -11.69 -9.91 -5.85
C TYR A 440 -11.45 -10.85 -4.68
N MET A 441 -10.74 -10.38 -3.66
CA MET A 441 -10.41 -11.15 -2.48
C MET A 441 -11.57 -11.06 -1.50
N GLY A 442 -12.17 -12.23 -1.22
CA GLY A 442 -13.19 -12.36 -0.18
C GLY A 442 -12.57 -12.29 1.22
N LYS A 443 -13.44 -12.07 2.22
CA LYS A 443 -13.06 -12.12 3.64
C LYS A 443 -12.71 -13.53 4.14
N GLU A 444 -12.93 -14.56 3.33
CA GLU A 444 -12.73 -15.99 3.64
C GLU A 444 -11.45 -16.57 3.01
N ASP A 445 -10.56 -15.74 2.47
CA ASP A 445 -9.25 -16.22 2.02
C ASP A 445 -8.37 -16.55 3.24
N ASP A 446 -8.14 -17.85 3.47
CA ASP A 446 -7.37 -18.43 4.59
C ASP A 446 -5.93 -17.92 4.69
N ARG A 447 -5.47 -17.08 3.74
CA ARG A 447 -4.18 -16.38 3.80
C ARG A 447 -4.08 -15.35 4.93
N PHE A 448 -5.20 -14.91 5.49
CA PHE A 448 -5.24 -13.91 6.57
C PHE A 448 -5.81 -14.53 7.86
N PRO A 449 -5.01 -14.63 8.92
CA PRO A 449 -5.38 -15.37 10.12
C PRO A 449 -5.99 -14.53 11.24
#